data_AF-A0A7Z9KYM9-F1
#
_entry.id   AF-A0A7Z9KYM9-F1
#
_cell.length_a   1.000
_cell.length_b   1.000
_cell.length_c   1.000
_cell.angle_alpha   90.00
_cell.angle_beta   90.00
_cell.angle_gamma   90.00
#
_symmetry.space_group_name_H-M   'P 1'
#
loop_
_entity.id
_entity.type
_entity.pdbx_description
1 polymer ?
#
loop_
_entity_poly.entity_id
_entity_poly.type
_entity_poly.pdbx_seq_one_letter_code
_entity_poly.pdbx_strand_id
1 'polypeptide(L)'
;MTKSVFKVLLVLSVFFASLVSAHHSAVVFDVGEIIEKTGKTTLFTLRNPHLILNMEVTNEEGEVELWRLEGQGISAMQAMGFDRGSINIGDTITVRINPLRSGKPGGLVLGLIGADGRAYIQEPEQEVRQVYPALMPYVPPPAGETWQMREEKTRPAQLPVISQGIAPGESGGGNMPGALDPENLAKERPPAPFDLTGQWQFRGENEYRANYGSFEFKPMPELTAKGKTYHDAYMEASLEGERFGDPTALCYPPGMPRFMTRYGALMMLQHPTAIFMVSRLNNDYRVIFLDGRERSSGYAVDRNWQGESLGYWDGDTLVVETTGFIGENHLIQAGVPTGEQLKIVERISLINEGNTMVSEYTFTDPEYWVGEWKHVKFRDRVLRIDVREANCIYEDSFALPGVERPD
;
A
#
# COMPACT_ATOMS: atom_id res chain seq x y z
N MET A 1 40.97 41.58 48.07
CA MET A 1 41.19 40.25 47.47
C MET A 1 39.94 39.86 46.70
N THR A 2 40.15 39.58 45.43
CA THR A 2 39.20 39.49 44.31
C THR A 2 38.23 38.31 44.42
N LYS A 3 36.91 38.57 44.36
CA LYS A 3 35.91 37.55 44.04
C LYS A 3 35.44 37.76 42.60
N SER A 4 35.96 36.91 41.72
CA SER A 4 35.47 36.68 40.37
C SER A 4 34.17 35.87 40.45
N VAL A 5 33.08 36.34 39.84
CA VAL A 5 31.89 35.55 39.59
C VAL A 5 31.76 35.41 38.08
N PHE A 6 31.98 34.18 37.63
CA PHE A 6 31.86 33.73 36.25
C PHE A 6 30.44 33.95 35.74
N LYS A 7 30.30 34.66 34.61
CA LYS A 7 29.08 34.62 33.79
C LYS A 7 29.06 33.29 33.06
N VAL A 8 28.08 32.44 33.39
CA VAL A 8 27.75 31.27 32.57
C VAL A 8 26.99 31.77 31.35
N LEU A 9 27.63 31.74 30.18
CA LEU A 9 26.94 31.86 28.90
C LEU A 9 26.26 30.52 28.62
N LEU A 10 24.93 30.51 28.70
CA LEU A 10 24.11 29.41 28.21
C LEU A 10 24.11 29.47 26.67
N VAL A 11 24.94 28.66 26.03
CA VAL A 11 24.86 28.46 24.57
C VAL A 11 23.66 27.54 24.32
N LEU A 12 22.55 28.12 23.88
CA LEU A 12 21.44 27.36 23.30
C LEU A 12 21.92 26.79 21.96
N SER A 13 22.52 25.61 21.98
CA SER A 13 22.70 24.80 20.77
C SER A 13 21.34 24.20 20.40
N VAL A 14 20.57 24.96 19.63
CA VAL A 14 19.38 24.45 18.92
C VAL A 14 19.91 23.46 17.88
N PHE A 15 19.78 22.17 18.18
CA PHE A 15 19.90 21.12 17.18
C PHE A 15 18.76 21.33 16.18
N PHE A 16 19.07 21.92 15.02
CA PHE A 16 18.20 21.82 13.86
C PHE A 16 18.15 20.34 13.48
N ALA A 17 17.06 19.66 13.85
CA ALA A 17 16.68 18.43 13.18
C ALA A 17 16.39 18.82 11.73
N SER A 18 17.29 18.47 10.82
CA SER A 18 17.04 18.54 9.39
C SER A 18 15.88 17.61 9.08
N LEU A 19 14.70 18.18 8.84
CA LEU A 19 13.59 17.47 8.21
C LEU A 19 14.09 16.97 6.85
N VAL A 20 14.16 15.65 6.71
CA VAL A 20 14.58 14.99 5.47
C VAL A 20 13.45 15.14 4.47
N SER A 21 13.52 16.13 3.59
CA SER A 21 12.64 16.22 2.41
C SER A 21 13.32 15.57 1.22
N ALA A 22 13.24 14.24 1.16
CA ALA A 22 13.54 13.47 -0.03
C ALA A 22 12.22 13.13 -0.74
N HIS A 23 11.72 14.03 -1.59
CA HIS A 23 10.70 13.67 -2.59
C HIS A 23 11.34 13.71 -3.98
N HIS A 24 11.49 12.55 -4.60
CA HIS A 24 12.29 12.37 -5.82
C HIS A 24 11.61 12.94 -7.08
N SER A 25 10.32 13.30 -7.01
CA SER A 25 9.56 13.95 -8.10
C SER A 25 9.62 15.48 -8.10
N ALA A 26 10.12 16.11 -7.03
CA ALA A 26 10.11 17.56 -6.81
C ALA A 26 10.65 18.45 -7.93
N VAL A 27 11.59 17.91 -8.72
CA VAL A 27 12.44 18.67 -9.63
C VAL A 27 11.66 19.30 -10.78
N VAL A 28 10.52 18.70 -11.13
CA VAL A 28 9.71 19.17 -12.26
C VAL A 28 8.83 20.36 -11.90
N PHE A 29 8.62 20.65 -10.61
CA PHE A 29 7.72 21.71 -10.14
C PHE A 29 8.45 23.01 -9.82
N ASP A 30 7.79 24.13 -10.10
CA ASP A 30 8.24 25.45 -9.68
C ASP A 30 7.69 25.80 -8.29
N VAL A 31 8.46 25.44 -7.26
CA VAL A 31 8.09 25.68 -5.86
C VAL A 31 8.03 27.18 -5.47
N GLY A 32 8.55 28.07 -6.32
CA GLY A 32 8.49 29.52 -6.11
C GLY A 32 7.21 30.17 -6.62
N GLU A 33 6.37 29.42 -7.35
CA GLU A 33 5.14 29.91 -7.97
C GLU A 33 3.94 29.12 -7.47
N ILE A 34 2.84 29.81 -7.16
CA ILE A 34 1.57 29.18 -6.79
C ILE A 34 0.49 29.74 -7.71
N ILE A 35 -0.21 28.85 -8.41
CA ILE A 35 -1.36 29.20 -9.25
C ILE A 35 -2.62 28.44 -8.81
N GLU A 36 -3.78 28.96 -9.19
CA GLU A 36 -5.07 28.31 -8.98
C GLU A 36 -5.67 27.86 -10.31
N LYS A 37 -6.31 26.69 -10.29
CA LYS A 37 -7.05 26.14 -11.44
C LYS A 37 -8.38 25.58 -10.99
N THR A 38 -9.44 25.92 -11.72
CA THR A 38 -10.78 25.37 -11.53
C THR A 38 -11.16 24.58 -12.76
N GLY A 39 -11.72 23.39 -12.57
CA GLY A 39 -12.01 22.49 -13.68
C GLY A 39 -12.71 21.22 -13.25
N LYS A 40 -13.07 20.41 -14.25
CA LYS A 40 -13.84 19.19 -14.09
C LYS A 40 -12.91 17.99 -13.94
N THR A 41 -13.05 17.20 -12.88
CA THR A 41 -12.21 16.03 -12.65
C THR A 41 -12.47 14.94 -13.68
N THR A 42 -11.40 14.35 -14.21
CA THR A 42 -11.44 13.25 -15.19
C THR A 42 -10.77 11.98 -14.67
N LEU A 43 -9.86 12.10 -13.71
CA LEU A 43 -9.27 10.99 -12.98
C LEU A 43 -9.06 11.40 -11.53
N PHE A 44 -9.39 10.52 -10.60
CA PHE A 44 -9.00 10.66 -9.21
C PHE A 44 -8.59 9.29 -8.65
N THR A 45 -7.40 9.21 -8.09
CA THR A 45 -6.90 8.00 -7.44
C THR A 45 -6.29 8.37 -6.09
N LEU A 46 -6.85 7.81 -5.03
CA LEU A 46 -6.33 7.93 -3.67
C LEU A 46 -5.68 6.59 -3.27
N ARG A 47 -4.41 6.42 -3.67
CA ARG A 47 -3.55 5.27 -3.35
C ARG A 47 -2.09 5.69 -3.11
N ASN A 48 -1.43 5.10 -2.09
CA ASN A 48 -0.05 5.41 -1.69
C ASN A 48 0.90 5.22 -2.90
N PRO A 49 1.91 6.08 -3.19
CA PRO A 49 2.48 7.17 -2.39
C PRO A 49 1.79 8.54 -2.48
N HIS A 50 1.11 8.84 -3.58
CA HIS A 50 0.55 10.17 -3.85
C HIS A 50 -0.87 10.05 -4.39
N LEU A 51 -1.73 11.01 -4.06
CA LEU A 51 -2.98 11.17 -4.81
C LEU A 51 -2.66 11.57 -6.26
N ILE A 52 -3.41 11.00 -7.20
CA ILE A 52 -3.35 11.36 -8.62
C ILE A 52 -4.67 12.02 -8.98
N LEU A 53 -4.60 13.17 -9.63
CA LEU A 53 -5.77 13.95 -10.04
C LEU A 53 -5.56 14.47 -11.45
N ASN A 54 -6.47 14.14 -12.37
CA ASN A 54 -6.56 14.82 -13.66
C ASN A 54 -7.85 15.62 -13.72
N MET A 55 -7.79 16.78 -14.38
CA MET A 55 -8.94 17.64 -14.58
C MET A 55 -8.89 18.36 -15.93
N GLU A 56 -10.06 18.56 -16.52
CA GLU A 56 -10.26 19.44 -17.68
C GLU A 56 -10.46 20.87 -17.20
N VAL A 57 -9.59 21.78 -17.66
CA VAL A 57 -9.63 23.21 -17.35
C VAL A 57 -9.84 23.98 -18.64
N THR A 58 -10.77 24.92 -18.64
CA THR A 58 -10.95 25.86 -19.75
C THR A 58 -9.98 27.03 -19.57
N ASN A 59 -9.13 27.29 -20.56
CA ASN A 59 -8.19 28.42 -20.55
C ASN A 59 -8.88 29.74 -20.94
N GLU A 60 -8.13 30.85 -20.95
CA GLU A 60 -8.68 32.18 -21.24
C GLU A 60 -9.17 32.31 -22.69
N GLU A 61 -8.60 31.52 -23.60
CA GLU A 61 -8.98 31.39 -25.01
C GLU A 61 -10.24 30.53 -25.24
N GLY A 62 -10.75 29.88 -24.19
CA GLY A 62 -11.92 29.00 -24.24
C GLY A 62 -11.61 27.56 -24.68
N GLU A 63 -10.35 27.20 -24.81
CA GLU A 63 -9.91 25.83 -25.12
C GLU A 63 -9.86 24.97 -23.85
N VAL A 64 -10.18 23.68 -23.97
CA VAL A 64 -10.14 22.73 -22.87
C VAL A 64 -8.80 22.01 -22.84
N GLU A 65 -8.10 22.13 -21.71
CA GLU A 65 -6.80 21.51 -21.47
C GLU A 65 -6.90 20.43 -20.39
N LEU A 66 -6.22 19.30 -20.61
CA LEU A 66 -6.07 18.26 -19.59
C LEU A 66 -4.89 18.61 -18.66
N TRP A 67 -5.21 18.96 -17.42
CA TRP A 67 -4.24 19.18 -16.35
C TRP A 67 -3.98 17.89 -15.59
N ARG A 68 -2.70 17.49 -15.48
CA ARG A 68 -2.25 16.30 -14.75
C ARG A 68 -1.55 16.71 -13.47
N LEU A 69 -2.11 16.29 -12.33
CA LEU A 69 -1.71 16.77 -11.02
C LEU A 69 -1.28 15.60 -10.12
N GLU A 70 -0.16 15.81 -9.45
CA GLU A 70 0.33 14.97 -8.35
C GLU A 70 -0.01 15.69 -7.04
N GLY A 71 -0.52 15.01 -6.03
CA GLY A 71 -0.74 15.64 -4.73
C GLY A 71 0.09 15.01 -3.61
N GLN A 72 -0.17 15.49 -2.40
CA GLN A 72 0.59 15.11 -1.22
C GLN A 72 0.44 13.63 -0.87
N GLY A 73 1.32 13.17 0.04
CA GLY A 73 1.21 11.85 0.64
C GLY A 73 -0.16 11.64 1.27
N ILE A 74 -0.72 10.44 1.09
CA ILE A 74 -2.12 10.16 1.49
C ILE A 74 -2.35 10.38 2.97
N SER A 75 -1.40 9.99 3.82
CA SER A 75 -1.52 10.13 5.27
C SER A 75 -1.68 11.60 5.70
N ALA A 76 -1.02 12.54 5.01
CA ALA A 76 -1.18 13.97 5.28
C ALA A 76 -2.58 14.48 4.87
N MET A 77 -3.08 14.05 3.71
CA MET A 77 -4.43 14.39 3.26
C MET A 77 -5.50 13.80 4.19
N GLN A 78 -5.35 12.53 4.57
CA GLN A 78 -6.22 11.81 5.49
C GLN A 78 -6.30 12.49 6.87
N ALA A 79 -5.20 13.03 7.38
CA ALA A 79 -5.19 13.79 8.64
C ALA A 79 -6.06 15.07 8.59
N MET A 80 -6.29 15.63 7.40
CA MET A 80 -7.22 16.76 7.18
C MET A 80 -8.68 16.29 6.94
N GLY A 81 -8.93 15.00 7.09
CA GLY A 81 -10.23 14.37 6.84
C GLY A 81 -10.58 14.27 5.35
N PHE A 82 -9.58 14.23 4.47
CA PHE A 82 -9.75 13.92 3.05
C PHE A 82 -9.79 12.41 2.85
N ASP A 83 -10.72 11.94 2.04
CA ASP A 83 -10.94 10.52 1.75
C ASP A 83 -11.36 10.29 0.29
N ARG A 84 -11.65 9.03 -0.06
CA ARG A 84 -12.04 8.64 -1.42
C ARG A 84 -13.36 9.26 -1.88
N GLY A 85 -14.26 9.56 -0.95
CA GLY A 85 -15.55 10.20 -1.26
C GLY A 85 -15.46 11.71 -1.39
N SER A 86 -14.29 12.30 -1.11
CA SER A 86 -14.09 13.75 -1.14
C SER A 86 -14.06 14.34 -2.55
N ILE A 87 -13.81 13.52 -3.57
CA ILE A 87 -13.82 13.90 -4.99
C ILE A 87 -14.45 12.76 -5.80
N ASN A 88 -15.43 13.09 -6.63
CA ASN A 88 -15.97 12.20 -7.65
C ASN A 88 -15.46 12.62 -9.03
N ILE A 89 -15.44 11.68 -9.98
CA ILE A 89 -15.20 11.99 -11.39
C ILE A 89 -16.36 12.85 -11.90
N GLY A 90 -16.02 13.96 -12.54
CA GLY A 90 -16.97 14.94 -13.05
C GLY A 90 -17.28 16.10 -12.11
N ASP A 91 -16.75 16.08 -10.89
CA ASP A 91 -16.84 17.21 -9.96
C ASP A 91 -16.09 18.42 -10.50
N THR A 92 -16.65 19.62 -10.29
CA THR A 92 -15.91 20.86 -10.52
C THR A 92 -15.22 21.26 -9.23
N ILE A 93 -13.90 21.23 -9.21
CA ILE A 93 -13.07 21.53 -8.04
C ILE A 93 -12.10 22.67 -8.34
N THR A 94 -11.56 23.28 -7.29
CA THR A 94 -10.47 24.26 -7.40
C THR A 94 -9.22 23.72 -6.71
N VAL A 95 -8.07 23.82 -7.37
CA VAL A 95 -6.78 23.35 -6.85
C VAL A 95 -5.79 24.51 -6.77
N ARG A 96 -5.00 24.54 -5.69
CA ARG A 96 -3.80 25.36 -5.55
C ARG A 96 -2.58 24.50 -5.87
N ILE A 97 -1.74 24.94 -6.80
CA ILE A 97 -0.66 24.11 -7.33
C ILE A 97 0.67 24.88 -7.46
N ASN A 98 1.78 24.16 -7.26
CA ASN A 98 3.06 24.54 -7.87
C ASN A 98 3.09 24.00 -9.31
N PRO A 99 3.17 24.85 -10.35
CA PRO A 99 3.10 24.40 -11.74
C PRO A 99 4.37 23.66 -12.18
N LEU A 100 4.30 22.94 -13.31
CA LEU A 100 5.49 22.39 -13.94
C LEU A 100 6.40 23.51 -14.48
N ARG A 101 7.71 23.42 -14.21
CA ARG A 101 8.73 24.32 -14.80
C ARG A 101 8.75 24.33 -16.32
N SER A 102 8.26 23.26 -16.94
CA SER A 102 8.16 23.13 -18.40
C SER A 102 7.05 23.98 -19.03
N GLY A 103 6.14 24.55 -18.23
CA GLY A 103 4.96 25.30 -18.70
C GLY A 103 3.81 24.41 -19.21
N LYS A 104 3.98 23.07 -19.24
CA LYS A 104 2.90 22.15 -19.61
C LYS A 104 1.78 22.13 -18.54
N PRO A 105 0.52 21.87 -18.92
CA PRO A 105 -0.62 21.71 -17.99
C PRO A 105 -0.41 20.62 -16.92
N GLY A 106 0.10 21.00 -15.76
CA GLY A 106 0.32 20.10 -14.64
C GLY A 106 1.01 20.77 -13.46
N GLY A 107 1.05 20.08 -12.32
CA GLY A 107 1.65 20.63 -11.11
C GLY A 107 1.48 19.74 -9.87
N LEU A 108 2.11 20.18 -8.78
CA LEU A 108 1.99 19.60 -7.45
C LEU A 108 0.85 20.29 -6.70
N VAL A 109 -0.12 19.54 -6.21
CA VAL A 109 -1.23 20.03 -5.40
C VAL A 109 -0.76 20.37 -3.99
N LEU A 110 -0.99 21.64 -3.61
CA LEU A 110 -0.74 22.19 -2.27
C LEU A 110 -2.02 22.20 -1.42
N GLY A 111 -3.17 22.24 -2.08
CA GLY A 111 -4.47 22.17 -1.46
C GLY A 111 -5.57 22.22 -2.50
N LEU A 112 -6.79 21.87 -2.09
CA LEU A 112 -7.94 21.88 -2.97
C LEU A 112 -9.23 22.25 -2.24
N ILE A 113 -10.22 22.69 -3.02
CA ILE A 113 -11.60 22.92 -2.59
C ILE A 113 -12.49 21.97 -3.37
N GLY A 114 -13.16 21.08 -2.66
CA GLY A 114 -14.10 20.11 -3.23
C GLY A 114 -15.34 20.76 -3.81
N ALA A 115 -16.13 20.00 -4.59
CA ALA A 115 -17.38 20.49 -5.17
C ALA A 115 -18.44 20.83 -4.10
N ASP A 116 -18.30 20.27 -2.90
CA ASP A 116 -19.10 20.59 -1.70
C ASP A 116 -18.65 21.90 -1.01
N GLY A 117 -17.60 22.54 -1.50
CA GLY A 117 -17.01 23.76 -0.93
C GLY A 117 -16.04 23.50 0.23
N ARG A 118 -15.78 22.24 0.61
CA ARG A 118 -14.84 21.91 1.69
C ARG A 118 -13.40 22.11 1.22
N ALA A 119 -12.63 22.84 2.03
CA ALA A 119 -11.22 23.13 1.76
C ALA A 119 -10.30 22.13 2.47
N TYR A 120 -9.32 21.61 1.73
CA TYR A 120 -8.24 20.76 2.20
C TYR A 120 -6.93 21.44 1.83
N ILE A 121 -6.52 22.41 2.64
CA ILE A 121 -5.37 23.28 2.36
C ILE A 121 -4.35 23.07 3.46
N GLN A 122 -3.13 22.69 3.07
CA GLN A 122 -1.98 22.72 3.96
C GLN A 122 -1.34 24.10 3.83
N GLU A 123 -1.20 24.82 4.94
CA GLU A 123 -0.39 26.04 4.95
C GLU A 123 1.05 25.67 4.60
N PRO A 124 1.73 26.40 3.71
CA PRO A 124 3.10 26.09 3.36
C PRO A 124 3.96 26.14 4.64
N GLU A 125 4.58 25.01 4.99
CA GLU A 125 5.74 25.08 5.88
C GLU A 125 6.78 25.98 5.22
N GLN A 126 7.48 26.78 6.04
CA GLN A 126 8.47 27.80 5.64
C GLN A 126 9.27 27.42 4.39
N GLU A 127 9.72 28.41 3.60
CA GLU A 127 10.62 28.27 2.44
C GLU A 127 11.81 27.30 2.70
N VAL A 128 11.56 26.00 2.62
CA VAL A 128 12.62 25.02 2.57
C VAL A 128 13.03 25.03 1.11
N ARG A 129 14.08 25.78 0.80
CA ARG A 129 14.74 25.69 -0.49
C ARG A 129 15.21 24.24 -0.65
N GLN A 130 14.40 23.43 -1.31
CA GLN A 130 14.73 22.04 -1.51
C GLN A 130 15.91 21.98 -2.47
N VAL A 131 17.06 21.59 -1.95
CA VAL A 131 18.27 21.48 -2.75
C VAL A 131 18.28 20.09 -3.36
N TYR A 132 18.07 20.00 -4.67
CA TYR A 132 18.02 18.72 -5.38
C TYR A 132 19.35 17.97 -5.23
N PRO A 133 19.37 16.79 -4.57
CA PRO A 133 20.62 16.10 -4.27
C PRO A 133 21.44 15.76 -5.53
N ALA A 134 20.77 15.46 -6.65
CA ALA A 134 21.43 15.17 -7.93
C ALA A 134 22.17 16.38 -8.54
N LEU A 135 21.79 17.60 -8.14
CA LEU A 135 22.41 18.85 -8.61
C LEU A 135 23.48 19.36 -7.64
N MET A 136 23.65 18.71 -6.50
CA MET A 136 24.69 19.06 -5.55
C MET A 136 26.03 18.46 -5.98
N PRO A 137 27.13 19.24 -5.97
CA PRO A 137 28.44 18.66 -6.17
C PRO A 137 28.75 17.67 -5.04
N TYR A 138 29.31 16.52 -5.39
CA TYR A 138 29.80 15.58 -4.38
C TYR A 138 30.92 16.24 -3.57
N VAL A 139 30.76 16.25 -2.25
CA VAL A 139 31.77 16.73 -1.31
C VAL A 139 32.36 15.51 -0.60
N PRO A 140 33.64 15.14 -0.83
CA PRO A 140 34.28 14.04 -0.11
C PRO A 140 34.48 14.37 1.38
N PRO A 141 34.80 13.37 2.23
CA PRO A 141 35.19 13.66 3.61
C PRO A 141 36.49 14.48 3.62
N PRO A 142 36.77 15.23 4.71
CA PRO A 142 38.02 15.97 4.86
C PRO A 142 39.25 15.09 4.61
N ALA A 143 40.33 15.70 4.09
CA ALA A 143 41.57 14.97 3.83
C ALA A 143 42.06 14.24 5.09
N GLY A 144 42.32 12.94 4.95
CA GLY A 144 42.74 12.07 6.07
C GLY A 144 41.59 11.48 6.89
N GLU A 145 40.33 11.78 6.58
CA GLU A 145 39.15 11.15 7.18
C GLU A 145 38.47 10.20 6.17
N THR A 146 37.92 9.08 6.63
CA THR A 146 36.92 8.30 5.88
C THR A 146 35.50 8.75 6.27
N TRP A 147 34.49 8.35 5.50
CA TRP A 147 33.09 8.58 5.88
C TRP A 147 32.75 7.98 7.24
N GLN A 148 33.28 6.78 7.55
CA GLN A 148 33.06 6.10 8.83
C GLN A 148 33.71 6.87 9.99
N MET A 149 34.92 7.39 9.82
CA MET A 149 35.59 8.20 10.84
C MET A 149 34.83 9.50 11.11
N ARG A 150 34.29 10.11 10.06
CA ARG A 150 33.48 11.31 10.19
C ARG A 150 32.15 11.04 10.89
N GLU A 151 31.49 9.95 10.54
CA GLU A 151 30.24 9.50 11.18
C GLU A 151 30.45 9.31 12.69
N GLU A 152 31.48 8.56 13.09
CA GLU A 152 31.84 8.33 14.49
C GLU A 152 32.13 9.65 15.24
N LYS A 153 32.80 10.59 14.59
CA LYS A 153 33.16 11.90 15.18
C LYS A 153 31.98 12.85 15.32
N THR A 154 31.01 12.79 14.41
CA THR A 154 29.98 13.83 14.26
C THR A 154 28.58 13.40 14.68
N ARG A 155 28.31 12.10 14.69
CA ARG A 155 26.99 11.56 15.02
C ARG A 155 26.95 11.09 16.47
N PRO A 156 25.86 11.35 17.21
CA PRO A 156 25.72 10.80 18.57
C PRO A 156 25.75 9.27 18.55
N ALA A 157 26.33 8.67 19.59
CA ALA A 157 26.47 7.22 19.72
C ALA A 157 25.13 6.47 19.78
N GLN A 158 24.05 7.17 20.16
CA GLN A 158 22.68 6.66 20.13
C GLN A 158 21.80 7.66 19.41
N LEU A 159 21.16 7.19 18.35
CA LEU A 159 20.18 7.98 17.61
C LEU A 159 18.80 7.79 18.23
N PRO A 160 17.97 8.84 18.29
CA PRO A 160 16.54 8.66 18.50
C PRO A 160 15.96 8.02 17.22
N VAL A 161 16.02 6.69 17.11
CA VAL A 161 15.43 5.92 16.00
C VAL A 161 13.94 5.67 16.30
N ILE A 162 13.23 6.72 16.67
CA ILE A 162 11.79 6.69 16.91
C ILE A 162 11.19 7.69 15.92
N SER A 163 10.42 7.17 14.95
CA SER A 163 9.60 8.02 14.08
C SER A 163 8.69 8.88 14.95
N GLN A 164 8.63 10.18 14.68
CA GLN A 164 7.75 11.10 15.41
C GLN A 164 6.30 11.03 14.89
N GLY A 165 5.99 10.07 14.01
CA GLY A 165 4.72 9.93 13.32
C GLY A 165 4.56 10.88 12.12
N ILE A 166 3.53 10.60 11.32
CA ILE A 166 2.93 11.30 10.15
C ILE A 166 3.65 12.56 9.61
N ALA A 167 4.95 12.48 9.33
CA ALA A 167 5.53 13.35 8.31
C ALA A 167 5.03 12.86 6.93
N PRO A 168 4.92 13.73 5.91
CA PRO A 168 4.59 13.31 4.55
C PRO A 168 5.54 12.20 4.09
N GLY A 169 5.00 10.99 3.85
CA GLY A 169 5.77 9.80 3.47
C GLY A 169 6.06 8.79 4.60
N GLU A 170 5.72 9.10 5.86
CA GLU A 170 5.80 8.13 6.95
C GLU A 170 4.48 7.37 7.12
N SER A 171 4.48 6.07 6.79
CA SER A 171 3.43 5.11 7.18
C SER A 171 3.69 4.54 8.59
N GLY A 172 4.07 5.41 9.52
CA GLY A 172 4.40 5.06 10.91
C GLY A 172 3.20 5.26 11.83
N GLY A 173 2.61 4.15 12.30
CA GLY A 173 1.62 4.17 13.36
C GLY A 173 2.17 4.88 14.59
N GLY A 174 1.55 6.00 14.95
CA GLY A 174 1.91 6.77 16.14
C GLY A 174 1.86 5.94 17.43
N ASN A 175 2.61 6.37 18.43
CA ASN A 175 2.62 5.96 19.85
C ASN A 175 2.73 4.45 20.20
N MET A 176 2.64 3.52 19.24
CA MET A 176 2.68 2.08 19.46
C MET A 176 3.95 1.48 18.85
N PRO A 177 4.63 0.56 19.55
CA PRO A 177 5.83 -0.08 19.01
C PRO A 177 5.50 -0.88 17.74
N GLY A 178 6.33 -0.75 16.71
CA GLY A 178 6.27 -1.55 15.50
C GLY A 178 6.42 -3.05 15.79
N ALA A 179 6.02 -3.89 14.83
CA ALA A 179 6.08 -5.35 15.01
C ALA A 179 7.52 -5.84 15.25
N LEU A 180 8.50 -5.17 14.65
CA LEU A 180 9.91 -5.53 14.73
C LEU A 180 10.69 -4.69 15.75
N ASP A 181 10.00 -3.84 16.52
CA ASP A 181 10.68 -3.03 17.53
C ASP A 181 11.25 -3.95 18.61
N PRO A 182 12.50 -3.72 19.08
CA PRO A 182 13.15 -4.59 20.06
C PRO A 182 12.31 -4.78 21.33
N GLU A 183 11.65 -3.73 21.80
CA GLU A 183 10.77 -3.79 22.96
C GLU A 183 9.52 -4.63 22.72
N ASN A 184 8.99 -4.67 21.49
CA ASN A 184 7.83 -5.48 21.16
C ASN A 184 8.22 -6.96 20.99
N LEU A 185 9.34 -7.21 20.31
CA LEU A 185 9.92 -8.56 20.15
C LEU A 185 10.29 -9.19 21.50
N ALA A 186 10.77 -8.39 22.46
CA ALA A 186 11.16 -8.86 23.79
C ALA A 186 9.98 -9.18 24.73
N LYS A 187 8.75 -8.78 24.40
CA LYS A 187 7.58 -9.11 25.24
C LYS A 187 7.38 -10.63 25.29
N GLU A 188 7.18 -11.15 26.50
CA GLU A 188 6.86 -12.55 26.72
C GLU A 188 5.50 -12.90 26.08
N ARG A 189 5.46 -14.02 25.35
CA ARG A 189 4.27 -14.54 24.68
C ARG A 189 4.26 -16.06 24.81
N PRO A 190 3.07 -16.70 24.81
CA PRO A 190 3.00 -18.14 24.65
C PRO A 190 3.74 -18.58 23.38
N PRO A 191 4.42 -19.75 23.41
CA PRO A 191 5.05 -20.28 22.21
C PRO A 191 3.99 -20.53 21.14
N ALA A 192 4.32 -20.22 19.88
CA ALA A 192 3.46 -20.54 18.75
C ALA A 192 3.26 -22.07 18.66
N PRO A 193 2.03 -22.56 18.43
CA PRO A 193 1.74 -23.98 18.21
C PRO A 193 2.53 -24.61 17.06
N PHE A 194 2.87 -23.82 16.04
CA PHE A 194 3.70 -24.24 14.92
C PHE A 194 4.48 -23.06 14.31
N ASP A 195 5.49 -23.41 13.49
CA ASP A 195 6.32 -22.46 12.74
C ASP A 195 6.05 -22.55 11.23
N LEU A 196 5.54 -21.47 10.66
CA LEU A 196 5.30 -21.33 9.22
C LEU A 196 6.54 -20.91 8.44
N THR A 197 7.68 -20.63 9.08
CA THR A 197 8.92 -20.25 8.38
C THR A 197 9.32 -21.30 7.36
N GLY A 198 9.44 -20.90 6.09
CA GLY A 198 9.79 -21.80 5.00
C GLY A 198 9.16 -21.44 3.66
N GLN A 199 9.19 -22.41 2.74
CA GLN A 199 8.66 -22.28 1.38
C GLN A 199 7.42 -23.15 1.23
N TRP A 200 6.35 -22.58 0.73
CA TRP A 200 5.04 -23.21 0.64
C TRP A 200 4.49 -23.18 -0.78
N GLN A 201 4.40 -24.33 -1.42
CA GLN A 201 3.85 -24.49 -2.76
C GLN A 201 2.34 -24.68 -2.68
N PHE A 202 1.60 -23.99 -3.55
CA PHE A 202 0.17 -24.21 -3.67
C PHE A 202 -0.15 -25.62 -4.17
N ARG A 203 -0.99 -26.36 -3.44
CA ARG A 203 -1.47 -27.67 -3.88
C ARG A 203 -2.72 -27.47 -4.74
N GLY A 204 -2.50 -27.31 -6.04
CA GLY A 204 -3.58 -27.43 -7.02
C GLY A 204 -3.96 -28.90 -7.16
N GLU A 205 -5.05 -29.33 -6.55
CA GLU A 205 -5.50 -30.73 -6.63
C GLU A 205 -6.03 -31.04 -8.04
N ASN A 206 -5.13 -31.40 -8.96
CA ASN A 206 -5.46 -31.62 -10.38
C ASN A 206 -6.61 -32.62 -10.57
N GLU A 207 -6.63 -33.70 -9.78
CA GLU A 207 -7.64 -34.76 -9.84
C GLU A 207 -8.99 -34.35 -9.22
N TYR A 208 -9.00 -33.37 -8.31
CA TYR A 208 -10.19 -32.87 -7.62
C TYR A 208 -10.51 -31.42 -7.95
N ARG A 209 -10.00 -30.91 -9.09
CA ARG A 209 -10.19 -29.52 -9.54
C ARG A 209 -11.63 -29.08 -9.56
N ALA A 210 -12.55 -29.98 -9.89
CA ALA A 210 -13.98 -29.70 -9.93
C ALA A 210 -14.58 -29.47 -8.53
N ASN A 211 -14.01 -30.10 -7.50
CA ASN A 211 -14.52 -30.09 -6.12
C ASN A 211 -13.87 -28.98 -5.30
N TYR A 212 -12.54 -28.92 -5.32
CA TYR A 212 -11.77 -27.94 -4.54
C TYR A 212 -11.38 -26.71 -5.33
N GLY A 213 -11.72 -26.62 -6.62
CA GLY A 213 -11.44 -25.46 -7.47
C GLY A 213 -9.95 -25.14 -7.55
N SER A 214 -9.24 -25.57 -8.59
CA SER A 214 -7.78 -25.39 -8.75
C SER A 214 -7.21 -24.19 -7.98
N PHE A 215 -7.39 -22.97 -8.49
CA PHE A 215 -7.06 -21.71 -7.84
C PHE A 215 -8.30 -20.95 -7.37
N GLU A 216 -9.48 -21.46 -7.72
CA GLU A 216 -10.80 -20.85 -7.54
C GLU A 216 -11.45 -21.43 -6.30
N PHE A 217 -12.25 -20.67 -5.59
CA PHE A 217 -13.03 -21.10 -4.44
C PHE A 217 -14.36 -21.69 -4.91
N LYS A 218 -14.76 -22.86 -4.39
CA LYS A 218 -15.98 -23.59 -4.78
C LYS A 218 -16.65 -24.26 -3.56
N PRO A 219 -17.98 -24.44 -3.55
CA PRO A 219 -18.95 -23.92 -4.51
C PRO A 219 -19.00 -22.39 -4.52
N MET A 220 -19.54 -21.80 -5.58
CA MET A 220 -19.78 -20.35 -5.63
C MET A 220 -20.86 -19.96 -4.60
N PRO A 221 -20.77 -18.76 -4.00
CA PRO A 221 -21.85 -18.24 -3.18
C PRO A 221 -22.99 -17.76 -4.09
N GLU A 222 -24.14 -17.45 -3.48
CA GLU A 222 -25.19 -16.70 -4.17
C GLU A 222 -24.69 -15.26 -4.40
N LEU A 223 -24.55 -14.86 -5.66
CA LEU A 223 -24.11 -13.51 -6.01
C LEU A 223 -25.28 -12.51 -5.86
N THR A 224 -24.95 -11.29 -5.44
CA THR A 224 -25.91 -10.16 -5.48
C THR A 224 -26.22 -9.81 -6.94
N ALA A 225 -27.22 -8.95 -7.18
CA ALA A 225 -27.48 -8.45 -8.53
C ALA A 225 -26.22 -7.82 -9.17
N LYS A 226 -25.48 -7.01 -8.39
CA LYS A 226 -24.23 -6.38 -8.83
C LYS A 226 -23.15 -7.40 -9.15
N GLY A 227 -22.92 -8.39 -8.27
CA GLY A 227 -21.94 -9.45 -8.51
C GLY A 227 -22.31 -10.33 -9.70
N LYS A 228 -23.59 -10.64 -9.85
CA LYS A 228 -24.09 -11.44 -10.98
C LYS A 228 -23.88 -10.72 -12.32
N THR A 229 -24.16 -9.41 -12.41
CA THR A 229 -23.92 -8.65 -13.64
C THR A 229 -22.47 -8.75 -14.10
N TYR A 230 -21.50 -8.56 -13.21
CA TYR A 230 -20.09 -8.67 -13.56
C TYR A 230 -19.69 -10.10 -13.92
N HIS A 231 -20.13 -11.07 -13.13
CA HIS A 231 -19.82 -12.48 -13.37
C HIS A 231 -20.35 -12.98 -14.72
N ASP A 232 -21.59 -12.63 -15.06
CA ASP A 232 -22.19 -13.03 -16.33
C ASP A 232 -21.43 -12.42 -17.52
N ALA A 233 -21.09 -11.12 -17.46
CA ALA A 233 -20.27 -10.46 -18.49
C ALA A 233 -18.87 -11.10 -18.63
N TYR A 234 -18.24 -11.43 -17.50
CA TYR A 234 -16.96 -12.13 -17.50
C TYR A 234 -17.05 -13.51 -18.16
N MET A 235 -18.12 -14.27 -17.87
CA MET A 235 -18.33 -15.60 -18.43
C MET A 235 -18.65 -15.55 -19.92
N GLU A 236 -19.48 -14.59 -20.37
CA GLU A 236 -19.81 -14.37 -21.78
C GLU A 236 -18.55 -14.09 -22.60
N ALA A 237 -17.77 -13.07 -22.21
CA ALA A 237 -16.50 -12.74 -22.86
C ALA A 237 -15.54 -13.94 -22.88
N SER A 238 -15.42 -14.66 -21.76
CA SER A 238 -14.55 -15.85 -21.66
C SER A 238 -14.97 -16.96 -22.63
N LEU A 239 -16.28 -17.16 -22.85
CA LEU A 239 -16.80 -18.16 -23.79
C LEU A 239 -16.57 -17.74 -25.25
N GLU A 240 -16.51 -16.45 -25.53
CA GLU A 240 -16.16 -15.87 -26.83
C GLU A 240 -14.64 -15.84 -27.07
N GLY A 241 -13.84 -16.18 -26.07
CA GLY A 241 -12.38 -16.18 -26.14
C GLY A 241 -11.75 -14.80 -25.88
N GLU A 242 -12.52 -13.86 -25.34
CA GLU A 242 -12.10 -12.52 -25.01
C GLU A 242 -11.66 -12.41 -23.54
N ARG A 243 -10.70 -11.50 -23.27
CA ARG A 243 -10.32 -11.18 -21.89
C ARG A 243 -11.17 -10.02 -21.40
N PHE A 244 -11.89 -10.24 -20.32
CA PHE A 244 -12.67 -9.20 -19.65
C PHE A 244 -12.32 -9.14 -18.17
N GLY A 245 -12.05 -7.93 -17.67
CA GLY A 245 -12.12 -7.67 -16.23
C GLY A 245 -11.21 -8.52 -15.33
N ASP A 246 -10.00 -8.90 -15.77
CA ASP A 246 -8.95 -9.41 -14.86
C ASP A 246 -7.86 -8.32 -14.66
N PRO A 247 -7.88 -7.59 -13.54
CA PRO A 247 -6.90 -6.54 -13.25
C PRO A 247 -5.46 -7.04 -13.26
N THR A 248 -5.21 -8.31 -12.92
CA THR A 248 -3.85 -8.85 -12.89
C THR A 248 -3.25 -9.02 -14.29
N ALA A 249 -4.08 -9.06 -15.35
CA ALA A 249 -3.59 -8.98 -16.73
C ALA A 249 -3.01 -7.60 -17.05
N LEU A 250 -3.50 -6.56 -16.37
CA LEU A 250 -2.99 -5.18 -16.42
C LEU A 250 -1.99 -4.89 -15.30
N CYS A 251 -1.33 -5.94 -14.78
CA CYS A 251 -0.31 -5.84 -13.73
C CYS A 251 -0.77 -5.20 -12.41
N TYR A 252 -2.08 -5.07 -12.16
CA TYR A 252 -2.54 -4.74 -10.81
C TYR A 252 -2.18 -5.88 -9.83
N PRO A 253 -1.87 -5.57 -8.56
CA PRO A 253 -1.58 -6.59 -7.57
C PRO A 253 -2.76 -7.58 -7.42
N PRO A 254 -2.50 -8.90 -7.40
CA PRO A 254 -3.55 -9.89 -7.18
C PRO A 254 -4.31 -9.72 -5.87
N GLY A 255 -3.64 -9.30 -4.80
CA GLY A 255 -4.26 -9.09 -3.49
C GLY A 255 -4.77 -10.35 -2.82
N MET A 256 -5.28 -10.21 -1.60
CA MET A 256 -5.88 -11.32 -0.85
C MET A 256 -7.31 -11.57 -1.32
N PRO A 257 -7.71 -12.83 -1.61
CA PRO A 257 -7.00 -14.08 -1.32
C PRO A 257 -6.21 -14.65 -2.50
N ARG A 258 -6.21 -14.03 -3.69
CA ARG A 258 -5.45 -14.55 -4.86
C ARG A 258 -3.96 -14.66 -4.59
N PHE A 259 -3.40 -13.81 -3.72
CA PHE A 259 -2.04 -13.91 -3.20
C PHE A 259 -1.76 -15.31 -2.60
N MET A 260 -2.75 -15.91 -1.93
CA MET A 260 -2.65 -17.22 -1.31
C MET A 260 -2.90 -18.40 -2.25
N THR A 261 -3.37 -18.16 -3.48
CA THR A 261 -3.67 -19.24 -4.45
C THR A 261 -2.93 -19.10 -5.78
N ARG A 262 -2.32 -17.96 -6.07
CA ARG A 262 -1.57 -17.72 -7.32
C ARG A 262 -0.32 -18.60 -7.42
N TYR A 263 0.14 -18.75 -8.66
CA TYR A 263 1.20 -19.67 -9.04
C TYR A 263 2.53 -19.33 -8.35
N GLY A 264 3.23 -20.39 -7.92
CA GLY A 264 4.55 -20.28 -7.29
C GLY A 264 4.56 -20.58 -5.80
N ALA A 265 5.77 -20.66 -5.26
CA ALA A 265 5.99 -20.80 -3.83
C ALA A 265 5.75 -19.47 -3.11
N LEU A 266 5.21 -19.55 -1.90
CA LEU A 266 5.20 -18.46 -0.93
C LEU A 266 6.35 -18.68 0.05
N MET A 267 7.20 -17.67 0.20
CA MET A 267 8.18 -17.62 1.28
C MET A 267 7.50 -17.02 2.50
N MET A 268 7.66 -17.65 3.66
CA MET A 268 7.14 -17.15 4.92
C MET A 268 8.25 -17.04 5.97
N LEU A 269 8.21 -15.97 6.76
CA LEU A 269 9.13 -15.68 7.86
C LEU A 269 8.28 -15.38 9.10
N GLN A 270 8.31 -16.27 10.09
CA GLN A 270 7.52 -16.12 11.31
C GLN A 270 8.37 -15.55 12.45
N HIS A 271 7.99 -14.37 12.92
CA HIS A 271 8.43 -13.77 14.17
C HIS A 271 7.34 -13.90 15.24
N PRO A 272 7.68 -13.71 16.54
CA PRO A 272 6.68 -13.72 17.61
C PRO A 272 5.55 -12.69 17.46
N THR A 273 5.82 -11.62 16.71
CA THR A 273 4.94 -10.45 16.54
C THR A 273 4.30 -10.36 15.16
N ALA A 274 4.81 -11.10 14.17
CA ALA A 274 4.31 -11.02 12.80
C ALA A 274 4.77 -12.20 11.94
N ILE A 275 3.98 -12.52 10.91
CA ILE A 275 4.36 -13.43 9.84
C ILE A 275 4.46 -12.63 8.55
N PHE A 276 5.65 -12.59 7.97
CA PHE A 276 5.89 -11.94 6.68
C PHE A 276 5.80 -12.98 5.58
N MET A 277 5.06 -12.68 4.53
CA MET A 277 4.83 -13.56 3.40
C MET A 277 5.27 -12.82 2.13
N VAL A 278 6.05 -13.48 1.29
CA VAL A 278 6.49 -12.93 0.00
C VAL A 278 6.08 -13.90 -1.10
N SER A 279 5.35 -13.38 -2.07
CA SER A 279 5.00 -14.07 -3.30
C SER A 279 6.02 -13.75 -4.39
N ARG A 280 6.31 -14.74 -5.22
CA ARG A 280 7.10 -14.53 -6.43
C ARG A 280 6.42 -13.57 -7.40
N LEU A 281 5.11 -13.65 -7.55
CA LEU A 281 4.36 -12.82 -8.49
C LEU A 281 4.33 -11.36 -7.99
N ASN A 282 4.85 -10.44 -8.82
CA ASN A 282 4.93 -8.99 -8.58
C ASN A 282 5.74 -8.58 -7.36
N ASN A 283 6.56 -9.47 -6.80
CA ASN A 283 7.20 -9.27 -5.50
C ASN A 283 6.21 -8.83 -4.41
N ASP A 284 4.96 -9.28 -4.52
CA ASP A 284 3.93 -8.94 -3.56
C ASP A 284 4.32 -9.46 -2.18
N TYR A 285 3.99 -8.70 -1.16
CA TYR A 285 4.15 -9.12 0.22
C TYR A 285 2.86 -8.95 1.00
N ARG A 286 2.71 -9.75 2.04
CA ARG A 286 1.63 -9.66 3.03
C ARG A 286 2.24 -9.82 4.41
N VAL A 287 1.71 -9.09 5.39
CA VAL A 287 2.10 -9.25 6.80
C VAL A 287 0.87 -9.61 7.62
N ILE A 288 0.99 -10.64 8.45
CA ILE A 288 0.00 -11.00 9.47
C ILE A 288 0.55 -10.57 10.82
N PHE A 289 -0.05 -9.57 11.45
CA PHE A 289 0.40 -9.08 12.76
C PHE A 289 -0.15 -9.95 13.89
N LEU A 290 0.72 -10.39 14.78
CA LEU A 290 0.43 -11.27 15.94
C LEU A 290 0.67 -10.57 17.29
N ASP A 291 1.00 -9.28 17.27
CA ASP A 291 1.38 -8.51 18.46
C ASP A 291 0.20 -7.95 19.26
N GLY A 292 -1.04 -8.29 18.87
CA GLY A 292 -2.26 -7.88 19.55
C GLY A 292 -2.62 -6.40 19.34
N ARG A 293 -2.05 -5.75 18.30
CA ARG A 293 -2.42 -4.38 17.94
C ARG A 293 -3.91 -4.25 17.63
N GLU A 294 -4.42 -3.04 17.84
CA GLU A 294 -5.78 -2.70 17.43
C GLU A 294 -5.89 -2.54 15.92
N ARG A 295 -7.09 -2.82 15.40
CA ARG A 295 -7.45 -2.62 13.99
C ARG A 295 -7.37 -1.14 13.63
N SER A 296 -6.77 -0.83 12.49
CA SER A 296 -6.77 0.53 11.95
C SER A 296 -8.21 0.98 11.67
N SER A 297 -8.55 2.23 11.97
CA SER A 297 -9.90 2.77 11.78
C SER A 297 -9.91 4.19 11.23
N GLY A 298 -11.03 4.57 10.62
CA GLY A 298 -11.21 5.90 10.04
C GLY A 298 -10.14 6.21 8.98
N TYR A 299 -9.50 7.37 9.14
CA TYR A 299 -8.48 7.86 8.22
C TYR A 299 -7.16 7.09 8.30
N ALA A 300 -6.93 6.28 9.34
CA ALA A 300 -5.70 5.48 9.49
C ALA A 300 -5.74 4.17 8.69
N VAL A 301 -6.87 3.82 8.07
CA VAL A 301 -6.98 2.62 7.23
C VAL A 301 -6.21 2.84 5.92
N ASP A 302 -5.06 2.19 5.79
CA ASP A 302 -4.31 2.13 4.53
C ASP A 302 -4.90 1.09 3.59
N ARG A 303 -5.81 1.53 2.73
CA ARG A 303 -6.50 0.64 1.79
C ARG A 303 -5.57 0.16 0.67
N ASN A 304 -5.35 -1.15 0.61
CA ASN A 304 -4.51 -1.78 -0.40
C ASN A 304 -5.08 -3.16 -0.81
N TRP A 305 -4.43 -3.85 -1.76
CA TRP A 305 -4.89 -5.16 -2.25
C TRP A 305 -4.71 -6.30 -1.25
N GLN A 306 -3.78 -6.19 -0.30
CA GLN A 306 -3.51 -7.24 0.69
C GLN A 306 -4.35 -7.09 1.95
N GLY A 307 -4.85 -5.88 2.21
CA GLY A 307 -5.55 -5.52 3.44
C GLY A 307 -4.65 -5.55 4.68
N GLU A 308 -5.22 -5.18 5.82
CA GLU A 308 -4.59 -5.33 7.13
C GLU A 308 -4.94 -6.70 7.70
N SER A 309 -3.94 -7.55 7.93
CA SER A 309 -4.17 -8.89 8.51
C SER A 309 -3.75 -8.92 9.98
N LEU A 310 -4.73 -9.17 10.87
CA LEU A 310 -4.49 -9.35 12.30
C LEU A 310 -4.74 -10.81 12.67
N GLY A 311 -3.78 -11.44 13.34
CA GLY A 311 -3.81 -12.85 13.69
C GLY A 311 -3.69 -13.10 15.18
N TYR A 312 -4.27 -14.21 15.64
CA TYR A 312 -4.14 -14.73 16.99
C TYR A 312 -4.22 -16.26 17.00
N TRP A 313 -3.70 -16.87 18.06
CA TRP A 313 -3.72 -18.32 18.24
C TRP A 313 -4.99 -18.75 19.01
N ASP A 314 -5.75 -19.67 18.43
CA ASP A 314 -6.92 -20.35 19.01
C ASP A 314 -6.60 -21.84 19.12
N GLY A 315 -6.04 -22.25 20.26
CA GLY A 315 -5.51 -23.60 20.43
C GLY A 315 -4.34 -23.88 19.48
N ASP A 316 -4.52 -24.85 18.59
CA ASP A 316 -3.55 -25.26 17.55
C ASP A 316 -3.83 -24.60 16.18
N THR A 317 -4.72 -23.61 16.13
CA THR A 317 -5.12 -22.92 14.91
C THR A 317 -4.68 -21.46 14.95
N LEU A 318 -4.05 -20.98 13.87
CA LEU A 318 -3.85 -19.55 13.64
C LEU A 318 -5.12 -18.98 13.00
N VAL A 319 -5.81 -18.08 13.69
CA VAL A 319 -6.96 -17.35 13.14
C VAL A 319 -6.47 -15.99 12.65
N VAL A 320 -6.80 -15.64 11.41
CA VAL A 320 -6.39 -14.38 10.79
C VAL A 320 -7.61 -13.67 10.23
N GLU A 321 -7.79 -12.42 10.60
CA GLU A 321 -8.85 -11.58 10.07
C GLU A 321 -8.23 -10.45 9.24
N THR A 322 -8.64 -10.36 7.97
CA THR A 322 -8.18 -9.34 7.03
C THR A 322 -9.33 -8.45 6.56
N THR A 323 -9.13 -7.13 6.66
CA THR A 323 -10.04 -6.06 6.20
C THR A 323 -9.22 -4.90 5.60
N GLY A 324 -9.86 -3.80 5.20
CA GLY A 324 -9.16 -2.62 4.69
C GLY A 324 -8.73 -2.76 3.23
N PHE A 325 -9.53 -3.44 2.41
CA PHE A 325 -9.22 -3.62 1.00
C PHE A 325 -9.46 -2.37 0.16
N ILE A 326 -8.76 -2.29 -0.97
CA ILE A 326 -8.88 -1.24 -1.99
C ILE A 326 -10.23 -1.26 -2.74
N GLY A 327 -10.92 -2.40 -2.83
CA GLY A 327 -12.19 -2.56 -3.56
C GLY A 327 -12.04 -2.52 -5.09
N GLU A 328 -11.46 -1.44 -5.64
CA GLU A 328 -11.23 -1.32 -7.07
C GLU A 328 -10.14 -2.27 -7.58
N ASN A 329 -10.28 -2.76 -8.83
CA ASN A 329 -9.28 -3.60 -9.49
C ASN A 329 -8.84 -4.82 -8.64
N HIS A 330 -9.78 -5.41 -7.90
CA HIS A 330 -9.50 -6.52 -6.98
C HIS A 330 -10.56 -7.63 -7.09
N LEU A 331 -10.08 -8.87 -7.25
CA LEU A 331 -10.91 -10.05 -7.45
C LEU A 331 -10.61 -11.10 -6.37
N ILE A 332 -11.65 -11.79 -5.87
CA ILE A 332 -11.45 -13.05 -5.13
C ILE A 332 -10.89 -14.11 -6.08
N GLN A 333 -11.48 -14.19 -7.27
CA GLN A 333 -11.18 -15.20 -8.28
C GLN A 333 -11.72 -14.76 -9.65
N ALA A 334 -11.55 -15.56 -10.69
CA ALA A 334 -12.06 -15.25 -12.04
C ALA A 334 -13.57 -14.91 -12.00
N GLY A 335 -13.94 -13.75 -12.54
CA GLY A 335 -15.33 -13.28 -12.60
C GLY A 335 -15.98 -12.88 -11.27
N VAL A 336 -15.23 -12.80 -10.17
CA VAL A 336 -15.78 -12.43 -8.86
C VAL A 336 -15.00 -11.25 -8.27
N PRO A 337 -15.50 -10.01 -8.48
CA PRO A 337 -14.92 -8.81 -7.91
C PRO A 337 -15.21 -8.67 -6.41
N THR A 338 -14.54 -7.69 -5.80
CA THR A 338 -14.66 -7.36 -4.38
C THR A 338 -14.92 -5.88 -4.20
N GLY A 339 -15.51 -5.51 -3.06
CA GLY A 339 -15.73 -4.15 -2.63
C GLY A 339 -14.86 -3.79 -1.42
N GLU A 340 -15.04 -2.57 -0.93
CA GLU A 340 -14.34 -2.07 0.26
C GLU A 340 -14.81 -2.76 1.56
N GLN A 341 -15.94 -3.47 1.50
CA GLN A 341 -16.56 -4.20 2.61
C GLN A 341 -16.10 -5.65 2.70
N LEU A 342 -15.17 -6.08 1.83
CA LEU A 342 -14.59 -7.41 1.89
C LEU A 342 -13.98 -7.67 3.28
N LYS A 343 -14.38 -8.80 3.88
CA LYS A 343 -13.76 -9.39 5.05
C LYS A 343 -13.33 -10.81 4.72
N ILE A 344 -12.10 -11.15 5.10
CA ILE A 344 -11.56 -12.50 4.98
C ILE A 344 -11.18 -12.99 6.38
N VAL A 345 -11.71 -14.15 6.75
CA VAL A 345 -11.25 -14.89 7.93
C VAL A 345 -10.59 -16.18 7.46
N GLU A 346 -9.32 -16.35 7.82
CA GLU A 346 -8.56 -17.58 7.63
C GLU A 346 -8.43 -18.32 8.95
N ARG A 347 -8.65 -19.63 8.95
CA ARG A 347 -8.22 -20.55 10.02
C ARG A 347 -7.15 -21.45 9.43
N ILE A 348 -5.92 -21.30 9.93
CA ILE A 348 -4.75 -21.98 9.40
C ILE A 348 -4.28 -23.02 10.43
N SER A 349 -4.12 -24.25 9.97
CA SER A 349 -3.55 -25.35 10.76
C SER A 349 -2.55 -26.15 9.93
N LEU A 350 -1.73 -26.96 10.60
CA LEU A 350 -0.80 -27.86 9.93
C LEU A 350 -1.18 -29.32 10.17
N ILE A 351 -1.19 -30.10 9.10
CA ILE A 351 -1.37 -31.56 9.12
C ILE A 351 -0.13 -32.24 8.52
N ASN A 352 -0.14 -33.57 8.47
CA ASN A 352 0.94 -34.38 7.88
C ASN A 352 2.32 -34.03 8.46
N GLU A 353 2.42 -34.05 9.80
CA GLU A 353 3.65 -33.74 10.54
C GLU A 353 4.22 -32.34 10.23
N GLY A 354 3.35 -31.36 9.95
CA GLY A 354 3.77 -29.98 9.68
C GLY A 354 4.10 -29.69 8.21
N ASN A 355 3.89 -30.65 7.31
CA ASN A 355 4.25 -30.53 5.89
C ASN A 355 3.11 -30.05 5.00
N THR A 356 1.87 -30.07 5.47
CA THR A 356 0.73 -29.56 4.72
C THR A 356 0.01 -28.51 5.56
N MET A 357 -0.02 -27.28 5.04
CA MET A 357 -0.83 -26.20 5.58
C MET A 357 -2.25 -26.34 5.05
N VAL A 358 -3.22 -26.31 5.96
CA VAL A 358 -4.65 -26.23 5.67
C VAL A 358 -5.07 -24.80 5.96
N SER A 359 -5.72 -24.15 5.00
CA SER A 359 -6.27 -22.80 5.15
C SER A 359 -7.77 -22.87 4.88
N GLU A 360 -8.57 -22.75 5.93
CA GLU A 360 -10.01 -22.60 5.82
C GLU A 360 -10.35 -21.12 5.72
N TYR A 361 -11.02 -20.73 4.64
CA TYR A 361 -11.42 -19.36 4.37
C TYR A 361 -12.91 -19.18 4.64
N THR A 362 -13.26 -18.03 5.18
CA THR A 362 -14.62 -17.48 5.18
C THR A 362 -14.54 -16.06 4.63
N PHE A 363 -15.23 -15.82 3.51
CA PHE A 363 -15.31 -14.52 2.86
C PHE A 363 -16.69 -13.91 3.05
N THR A 364 -16.73 -12.60 3.29
CA THR A 364 -17.98 -11.83 3.34
C THR A 364 -17.80 -10.53 2.57
N ASP A 365 -18.69 -10.27 1.63
CA ASP A 365 -18.76 -9.01 0.90
C ASP A 365 -20.21 -8.79 0.43
N PRO A 366 -21.02 -8.06 1.22
CA PRO A 366 -22.45 -7.87 0.93
C PRO A 366 -22.72 -7.09 -0.35
N GLU A 367 -21.70 -6.46 -0.94
CA GLU A 367 -21.82 -5.75 -2.21
C GLU A 367 -21.91 -6.73 -3.38
N TYR A 368 -21.23 -7.88 -3.30
CA TYR A 368 -21.05 -8.81 -4.41
C TYR A 368 -21.65 -10.21 -4.19
N TRP A 369 -21.81 -10.67 -2.95
CA TRP A 369 -22.50 -11.93 -2.65
C TRP A 369 -23.28 -11.90 -1.33
N VAL A 370 -24.20 -12.85 -1.19
CA VAL A 370 -25.05 -12.99 -0.01
C VAL A 370 -24.38 -13.91 1.01
N GLY A 371 -24.23 -13.43 2.23
CA GLY A 371 -23.75 -14.22 3.37
C GLY A 371 -22.26 -14.58 3.31
N GLU A 372 -21.94 -15.73 3.91
CA GLU A 372 -20.58 -16.23 4.00
C GLU A 372 -20.25 -17.18 2.84
N TRP A 373 -19.08 -17.00 2.23
CA TRP A 373 -18.52 -17.93 1.27
C TRP A 373 -17.33 -18.67 1.88
N LYS A 374 -17.44 -19.99 1.99
CA LYS A 374 -16.44 -20.83 2.67
C LYS A 374 -15.73 -21.77 1.72
N HIS A 375 -14.44 -21.99 1.98
CA HIS A 375 -13.64 -22.91 1.21
C HIS A 375 -12.37 -23.34 1.95
N VAL A 376 -11.75 -24.45 1.56
CA VAL A 376 -10.49 -24.94 2.14
C VAL A 376 -9.43 -25.06 1.05
N LYS A 377 -8.23 -24.53 1.30
CA LYS A 377 -7.06 -24.70 0.43
C LYS A 377 -5.93 -25.39 1.17
N PHE A 378 -5.06 -26.02 0.39
CA PHE A 378 -3.87 -26.69 0.89
C PHE A 378 -2.61 -26.09 0.27
N ARG A 379 -1.56 -25.98 1.07
CA ARG A 379 -0.19 -25.74 0.58
C ARG A 379 0.75 -26.76 1.19
N ASP A 380 1.76 -27.14 0.44
CA ASP A 380 2.78 -28.06 0.90
C ASP A 380 4.09 -27.37 1.13
N ARG A 381 4.74 -27.72 2.23
CA ARG A 381 6.10 -27.33 2.50
C ARG A 381 7.00 -27.98 1.45
N VAL A 382 7.84 -27.16 0.82
CA VAL A 382 8.77 -27.58 -0.22
C VAL A 382 10.18 -27.17 0.14
N LEU A 383 11.16 -27.96 -0.28
CA LEU A 383 12.59 -27.72 -0.07
C LEU A 383 13.28 -27.49 -1.40
N ARG A 384 14.46 -26.85 -1.37
CA ARG A 384 15.32 -26.61 -2.55
C ARG A 384 14.66 -25.70 -3.61
N ILE A 385 13.86 -24.75 -3.16
CA ILE A 385 13.28 -23.67 -3.95
C ILE A 385 13.42 -22.36 -3.19
N ASP A 386 13.60 -21.26 -3.90
CA ASP A 386 13.58 -19.91 -3.34
C ASP A 386 12.63 -19.04 -4.16
N VAL A 387 12.02 -18.06 -3.50
CA VAL A 387 11.31 -16.98 -4.18
C VAL A 387 12.35 -16.07 -4.83
N ARG A 388 12.17 -15.80 -6.13
CA ARG A 388 12.99 -14.89 -6.92
C ARG A 388 12.12 -13.77 -7.45
N GLU A 389 12.76 -12.68 -7.85
CA GLU A 389 12.08 -11.57 -8.49
C GLU A 389 11.25 -12.01 -9.70
N ALA A 390 10.01 -11.54 -9.77
CA ALA A 390 9.21 -11.55 -10.99
C ALA A 390 8.28 -10.34 -10.99
N ASN A 391 8.43 -9.47 -11.99
CA ASN A 391 7.63 -8.26 -12.15
C ASN A 391 6.71 -8.39 -13.36
N CYS A 392 5.46 -7.96 -13.21
CA CYS A 392 4.58 -7.67 -14.33
C CYS A 392 4.83 -6.22 -14.77
N ILE A 393 5.06 -6.02 -16.06
CA ILE A 393 5.26 -4.70 -16.66
C ILE A 393 4.01 -4.38 -17.48
N TYR A 394 3.30 -3.31 -17.10
CA TYR A 394 2.02 -2.94 -17.70
C TYR A 394 2.10 -2.82 -19.22
N GLU A 395 3.11 -2.12 -19.74
CA GLU A 395 3.33 -1.96 -21.18
C GLU A 395 3.56 -3.29 -21.91
N ASP A 396 4.27 -4.23 -21.28
CA ASP A 396 4.58 -5.53 -21.86
C ASP A 396 3.33 -6.43 -21.94
N SER A 397 2.35 -6.23 -21.07
CA SER A 397 1.09 -6.98 -21.12
C SER A 397 0.36 -6.82 -22.45
N PHE A 398 0.49 -5.67 -23.13
CA PHE A 398 -0.15 -5.43 -24.43
C PHE A 398 0.55 -6.14 -25.59
N ALA A 399 1.73 -6.72 -25.38
CA ALA A 399 2.35 -7.62 -26.34
C ALA A 399 1.79 -9.05 -26.24
N LEU A 400 0.99 -9.36 -25.21
CA LEU A 400 0.38 -10.68 -25.03
C LEU A 400 -0.89 -10.82 -25.88
N PRO A 401 -1.15 -12.00 -26.47
CA PRO A 401 -2.39 -12.25 -27.20
C PRO A 401 -3.64 -12.04 -26.34
N GLY A 402 -4.60 -11.31 -26.91
CA GLY A 402 -5.91 -11.04 -26.30
C GLY A 402 -5.90 -10.00 -25.18
N VAL A 403 -4.85 -9.17 -25.06
CA VAL A 403 -4.82 -8.01 -24.16
C VAL A 403 -4.88 -6.74 -25.00
N GLU A 404 -6.00 -6.06 -24.96
CA GLU A 404 -6.20 -4.79 -25.67
C GLU A 404 -5.94 -3.60 -24.74
N ARG A 405 -5.51 -2.48 -25.33
CA ARG A 405 -5.37 -1.23 -24.57
C ARG A 405 -6.77 -0.72 -24.24
N PRO A 406 -7.05 -0.34 -22.98
CA PRO A 406 -8.23 0.45 -22.69
C PRO A 406 -8.14 1.76 -23.50
N ASP A 407 -9.20 2.10 -24.23
CA ASP A 407 -9.32 3.35 -24.98
C ASP A 407 -9.34 4.59 -24.08
#